data_AF-A0A7E4UUV5-F1
#
_entry.id   AF-A0A7E4UUV5-F1
#
_cell.length_a   1.000
_cell.length_b   1.000
_cell.length_c   1.000
_cell.angle_alpha   90.00
_cell.angle_beta   90.00
_cell.angle_gamma   90.00
#
_symmetry.space_group_name_H-M   'P 1'
#
loop_
_entity.id
_entity.type
_entity.pdbx_description
1 polymer ?
#
loop_
_entity_poly.entity_id
_entity_poly.type
_entity_poly.pdbx_seq_one_letter_code
_entity_poly.pdbx_strand_id
1 'polypeptide(L)'
;MFVMADHGTRYGLTRLTAAGEREDNNPFLLMSVPGSLRGDHQLRTVIQSNARLLVSQYDMYATFVDIVAPHRPQNSSEPTLYGSSILKPLPQPRSCDRLRIPFEYCICDYPRTKMPDDSAPGREAAELMVKNMNNVINSSAGLSDYCVPLTLANAPVAVESYKEEGNLAIHKVTYKVEPGDGQFYGYVSQNVKTGKLSLLSSRLPRLNSYAKTAYCVKNDDFAAFCYCKDIDATTMPPATTASSFIGKLLG
;
A
#
# COMPACT_ATOMS: atom_id res chain seq x y z
N MET A 1 7.80 6.19 -26.08
CA MET A 1 7.93 7.01 -24.85
C MET A 1 7.06 6.39 -23.79
N PHE A 2 7.57 6.27 -22.57
CA PHE A 2 6.80 5.85 -21.40
C PHE A 2 6.81 6.99 -20.38
N VAL A 3 5.67 7.29 -19.78
CA VAL A 3 5.53 8.21 -18.65
C VAL A 3 4.90 7.39 -17.53
N MET A 4 5.56 7.35 -16.37
CA MET A 4 5.18 6.48 -15.26
C MET A 4 5.25 7.24 -13.96
N ALA A 5 4.38 6.89 -13.02
CA ALA A 5 4.49 7.26 -11.62
C ALA A 5 4.86 6.03 -10.77
N ASP A 6 5.44 6.27 -9.61
CA ASP A 6 5.74 5.24 -8.61
C ASP A 6 4.51 4.91 -7.74
N HIS A 7 3.59 5.86 -7.60
CA HIS A 7 2.30 5.72 -6.92
C HIS A 7 1.23 6.62 -7.56
N GLY A 8 -0.04 6.46 -7.19
CA GLY A 8 -1.10 7.41 -7.58
C GLY A 8 -1.29 8.54 -6.56
N THR A 9 -2.49 9.08 -6.41
CA THR A 9 -2.70 10.25 -5.54
C THR A 9 -2.65 9.91 -4.05
N ARG A 10 -1.74 10.55 -3.31
CA ARG A 10 -1.51 10.34 -1.86
C ARG A 10 -2.04 11.44 -0.96
N TYR A 11 -2.68 12.46 -1.52
CA TYR A 11 -2.98 13.70 -0.81
C TYR A 11 -4.44 14.11 -0.94
N GLY A 12 -4.89 14.87 0.05
CA GLY A 12 -6.24 15.44 0.09
C GLY A 12 -7.30 14.46 0.61
N LEU A 13 -8.53 14.98 0.70
CA LEU A 13 -9.66 14.25 1.26
C LEU A 13 -10.05 13.01 0.44
N THR A 14 -9.73 13.00 -0.86
CA THR A 14 -10.04 11.87 -1.76
C THR A 14 -9.38 10.57 -1.29
N ARG A 15 -8.17 10.63 -0.72
CA ARG A 15 -7.45 9.43 -0.20
C ARG A 15 -8.22 8.69 0.89
N LEU A 16 -9.15 9.35 1.58
CA LEU A 16 -9.98 8.76 2.63
C LEU A 16 -11.15 7.92 2.08
N THR A 17 -11.36 7.93 0.77
CA THR A 17 -12.41 7.15 0.10
C THR A 17 -11.85 5.82 -0.40
N ALA A 18 -12.71 4.82 -0.62
CA ALA A 18 -12.31 3.55 -1.24
C ALA A 18 -11.66 3.75 -2.64
N ALA A 19 -12.16 4.72 -3.41
CA ALA A 19 -11.58 5.09 -4.70
C ALA A 19 -10.18 5.70 -4.54
N GLY A 20 -9.97 6.54 -3.53
CA GLY A 20 -8.67 7.14 -3.25
C GLY A 20 -7.64 6.15 -2.71
N GLU A 21 -8.07 5.20 -1.87
CA GLU A 21 -7.22 4.07 -1.44
C GLU A 21 -6.76 3.24 -2.64
N ARG A 22 -7.68 2.94 -3.57
CA ARG A 22 -7.34 2.27 -4.82
C ARG A 22 -6.37 3.11 -5.67
N GLU A 23 -6.61 4.42 -5.78
CA GLU A 23 -5.77 5.29 -6.58
C GLU A 23 -4.37 5.47 -5.99
N ASP A 24 -4.20 5.52 -4.66
CA ASP A 24 -2.88 5.53 -3.99
C ASP A 24 -1.99 4.36 -4.52
N ASN A 25 -2.62 3.19 -4.67
CA ASN A 25 -2.01 1.95 -5.14
C ASN A 25 -2.04 1.76 -6.68
N ASN A 26 -2.56 2.71 -7.45
CA ASN A 26 -2.70 2.65 -8.90
C ASN A 26 -1.75 3.66 -9.59
N PRO A 27 -0.45 3.33 -9.73
CA PRO A 27 0.49 4.23 -10.38
C PRO A 27 0.11 4.53 -11.83
N PHE A 28 0.28 5.78 -12.24
CA PHE A 28 0.03 6.21 -13.61
C PHE A 28 1.00 5.52 -14.59
N LEU A 29 0.47 5.06 -15.73
CA LEU A 29 1.25 4.55 -16.85
C LEU A 29 0.66 5.06 -18.16
N LEU A 30 1.48 5.77 -18.95
CA LEU A 30 1.19 6.18 -20.31
C LEU A 30 2.28 5.70 -21.25
N MET A 31 1.87 5.10 -22.36
CA MET A 31 2.77 4.66 -23.43
C MET A 31 2.39 5.35 -24.74
N SER A 32 3.39 5.94 -25.41
CA SER A 32 3.26 6.41 -26.79
C SER A 32 4.12 5.57 -27.72
N VAL A 33 3.46 4.90 -28.66
CA VAL A 33 4.08 4.05 -29.68
C VAL A 33 4.74 4.93 -30.75
N PRO A 34 6.00 4.67 -31.16
CA PRO A 34 6.67 5.38 -32.25
C PRO A 34 5.86 5.37 -33.54
N GLY A 35 5.87 6.47 -34.30
CA GLY A 35 5.06 6.62 -35.52
C GLY A 35 5.28 5.50 -36.55
N SER A 36 6.52 5.06 -36.72
CA SER A 36 6.90 3.95 -37.62
C SER A 36 6.28 2.60 -37.24
N LEU A 37 5.91 2.39 -35.96
CA LEU A 37 5.33 1.15 -35.46
C LEU A 37 3.80 1.19 -35.35
N ARG A 38 3.17 2.36 -35.55
CA ARG A 38 1.70 2.50 -35.43
C ARG A 38 0.94 1.80 -36.56
N GLY A 39 1.59 1.56 -37.69
CA GLY A 39 1.04 0.80 -38.83
C GLY A 39 0.97 -0.71 -38.59
N ASP A 40 1.67 -1.23 -37.58
CA ASP A 40 1.62 -2.65 -37.23
C ASP A 40 0.29 -2.99 -36.55
N HIS A 41 -0.57 -3.67 -37.28
CA HIS A 41 -1.88 -4.07 -36.78
C HIS A 41 -1.80 -5.04 -35.60
N GLN A 42 -0.86 -5.99 -35.63
CA GLN A 42 -0.73 -7.00 -34.57
C GLN A 42 -0.27 -6.35 -33.27
N LEU A 43 0.78 -5.53 -33.33
CA LEU A 43 1.29 -4.79 -32.18
C LEU A 43 0.20 -3.88 -31.59
N ARG A 44 -0.53 -3.15 -32.44
CA ARG A 44 -1.61 -2.26 -32.01
C ARG A 44 -2.71 -3.03 -31.28
N THR A 45 -3.16 -4.17 -31.83
CA THR A 45 -4.17 -5.01 -31.19
C THR A 45 -3.69 -5.51 -29.82
N VAL A 46 -2.46 -6.00 -29.73
CA VAL A 46 -1.89 -6.50 -28.46
C VAL A 46 -1.83 -5.40 -27.41
N ILE A 47 -1.27 -4.22 -27.74
CA ILE A 47 -1.16 -3.11 -26.78
C ILE A 47 -2.55 -2.64 -26.33
N GLN A 48 -3.51 -2.52 -27.26
CA GLN A 48 -4.88 -2.10 -26.93
C GLN A 48 -5.60 -3.09 -26.02
N SER A 49 -5.41 -4.40 -26.24
CA SER A 49 -5.95 -5.44 -25.38
C SER A 49 -5.28 -5.41 -24.00
N ASN A 50 -3.96 -5.30 -23.94
CA ASN A 50 -3.20 -5.29 -22.69
C ASN A 50 -3.46 -4.05 -21.83
N ALA A 51 -3.80 -2.91 -22.44
CA ALA A 51 -4.13 -1.68 -21.72
C ALA A 51 -5.37 -1.80 -20.80
N ARG A 52 -6.18 -2.85 -20.96
CA ARG A 52 -7.36 -3.14 -20.11
C ARG A 52 -7.08 -4.17 -19.02
N LEU A 53 -5.85 -4.66 -18.91
CA LEU A 53 -5.45 -5.70 -17.98
C LEU A 53 -4.68 -5.13 -16.79
N LEU A 54 -4.68 -5.85 -15.68
CA LEU A 54 -3.82 -5.57 -14.55
C LEU A 54 -2.35 -5.77 -14.95
N VAL A 55 -1.53 -4.73 -14.81
CA VAL A 55 -0.10 -4.71 -15.12
C VAL A 55 0.67 -4.35 -13.86
N SER A 56 1.82 -4.98 -13.63
CA SER A 56 2.72 -4.65 -12.52
C SER A 56 4.03 -4.04 -13.01
N GLN A 57 4.82 -3.47 -12.09
CA GLN A 57 6.15 -2.97 -12.44
C GLN A 57 7.10 -4.08 -12.93
N TYR A 58 6.83 -5.35 -12.59
CA TYR A 58 7.56 -6.48 -13.16
C TYR A 58 7.29 -6.65 -14.66
N ASP A 59 6.06 -6.40 -15.11
CA ASP A 59 5.72 -6.43 -16.54
C ASP A 59 6.39 -5.26 -17.28
N MET A 60 6.48 -4.09 -16.65
CA MET A 60 7.21 -2.94 -17.21
C MET A 60 8.70 -3.24 -17.36
N TYR A 61 9.33 -3.84 -16.35
CA TYR A 61 10.71 -4.30 -16.45
C TYR A 61 10.88 -5.32 -17.60
N ALA A 62 10.00 -6.32 -17.68
CA ALA A 62 10.04 -7.31 -18.76
C ALA A 62 9.83 -6.67 -20.15
N THR A 63 8.99 -5.63 -20.23
CA THR A 63 8.76 -4.85 -21.45
C THR A 63 10.03 -4.13 -21.90
N PHE A 64 10.75 -3.48 -20.97
CA PHE A 64 11.99 -2.78 -21.32
C PHE A 64 13.08 -3.75 -21.76
N VAL A 65 13.18 -4.91 -21.11
CA VAL A 65 14.09 -5.97 -21.54
C VAL A 65 13.74 -6.44 -22.96
N ASP A 66 12.45 -6.61 -23.27
CA ASP A 66 11.99 -7.01 -24.61
C ASP A 66 12.27 -5.97 -25.69
N ILE A 67 12.20 -4.67 -25.35
CA ILE A 67 12.56 -3.58 -26.27
C ILE A 67 14.06 -3.58 -26.58
N VAL A 68 14.90 -3.80 -25.57
CA VAL A 68 16.37 -3.78 -25.71
C VAL A 68 16.90 -5.07 -26.34
N ALA A 69 16.25 -6.21 -26.09
CA ALA A 69 16.67 -7.53 -26.54
C ALA A 69 15.48 -8.37 -27.10
N PRO A 70 14.89 -7.98 -28.24
CA PRO A 70 13.65 -8.57 -28.78
C PRO A 70 13.76 -10.04 -29.21
N HIS A 71 14.98 -10.59 -29.26
CA HIS A 71 15.25 -11.99 -29.65
C HIS A 71 16.03 -12.74 -28.57
N ARG A 72 15.83 -12.37 -27.30
CA ARG A 72 16.46 -13.06 -26.17
C ARG A 72 16.12 -14.56 -26.21
N PRO A 73 17.13 -15.45 -26.31
CA PRO A 73 16.89 -16.89 -26.33
C PRO A 73 16.37 -17.35 -24.97
N GLN A 74 15.32 -18.19 -24.97
CA GLN A 74 14.73 -18.75 -23.74
C GLN A 74 15.73 -19.56 -22.90
N ASN A 75 16.82 -20.05 -23.50
CA ASN A 75 17.86 -20.86 -22.86
C ASN A 75 19.07 -20.05 -22.37
N SER A 76 18.97 -18.71 -22.25
CA SER A 76 20.03 -17.91 -21.63
C SER A 76 20.16 -18.24 -20.14
N SER A 77 21.38 -18.34 -19.62
CA SER A 77 21.73 -18.41 -18.18
C SER A 77 21.34 -17.17 -17.36
N GLU A 78 20.52 -16.29 -17.95
CA GLU A 78 20.09 -15.02 -17.40
C GLU A 78 18.86 -15.18 -16.49
N PRO A 79 18.64 -14.27 -15.53
CA PRO A 79 17.55 -14.39 -14.56
C PRO A 79 16.18 -14.52 -15.24
N THR A 80 15.36 -15.44 -14.71
CA THR A 80 13.93 -15.53 -15.02
C THR A 80 13.26 -14.21 -14.71
N LEU A 81 12.60 -13.62 -15.71
CA LEU A 81 11.79 -12.41 -15.51
C LEU A 81 10.51 -12.77 -14.77
N TYR A 82 10.14 -11.99 -13.75
CA TYR A 82 8.88 -12.21 -13.02
C TYR A 82 7.65 -11.72 -13.78
N GLY A 83 7.80 -10.71 -14.63
CA GLY A 83 6.73 -10.14 -15.44
C GLY A 83 6.76 -10.57 -16.89
N SER A 84 5.76 -10.15 -17.65
CA SER A 84 5.61 -10.37 -19.08
C SER A 84 5.59 -9.04 -19.84
N SER A 85 6.23 -9.00 -21.01
CA SER A 85 6.24 -7.80 -21.86
C SER A 85 4.82 -7.43 -22.31
N ILE A 86 4.41 -6.17 -22.12
CA ILE A 86 3.11 -5.66 -22.56
C ILE A 86 3.03 -5.48 -24.10
N LEU A 87 4.13 -5.73 -24.81
CA LEU A 87 4.17 -5.74 -26.28
C LEU A 87 3.76 -7.10 -26.87
N LYS A 88 3.51 -8.09 -26.01
CA LYS A 88 3.06 -9.45 -26.36
C LYS A 88 1.76 -9.77 -25.60
N PRO A 89 0.94 -10.73 -26.04
CA PRO A 89 -0.24 -11.13 -25.29
C PRO A 89 0.10 -11.50 -23.85
N LEU A 90 -0.54 -10.84 -22.87
CA LEU A 90 -0.27 -11.08 -21.46
C LEU A 90 -0.93 -12.39 -20.99
N PRO A 91 -0.21 -13.24 -20.23
CA PRO A 91 -0.76 -14.49 -19.72
C PRO A 91 -1.93 -14.24 -18.77
N GLN A 92 -2.91 -15.15 -18.82
CA GLN A 92 -4.14 -15.14 -18.04
C GLN A 92 -4.23 -16.37 -17.12
N PRO A 93 -4.99 -16.31 -16.02
CA PRO A 93 -5.65 -15.13 -15.45
C PRO A 93 -4.64 -14.17 -14.78
N ARG A 94 -5.00 -12.89 -14.63
CA ARG A 94 -4.20 -11.88 -13.92
C ARG A 94 -4.85 -11.48 -12.61
N SER A 95 -4.15 -11.73 -11.52
CA SER A 95 -4.55 -11.44 -10.14
C SER A 95 -3.31 -11.02 -9.35
N CYS A 96 -3.50 -10.32 -8.22
CA CYS A 96 -2.38 -9.78 -7.46
C CYS A 96 -1.38 -10.85 -7.00
N ASP A 97 -1.86 -12.03 -6.57
CA ASP A 97 -1.02 -13.18 -6.21
C ASP A 97 -0.16 -13.67 -7.38
N ARG A 98 -0.74 -13.82 -8.58
CA ARG A 98 -0.01 -14.24 -9.79
C ARG A 98 1.01 -13.23 -10.26
N LEU A 99 0.72 -11.95 -10.05
CA LEU A 99 1.59 -10.83 -10.42
C LEU A 99 2.56 -10.43 -9.30
N ARG A 100 2.58 -11.17 -8.19
CA ARG A 100 3.42 -10.90 -7.03
C ARG A 100 3.24 -9.48 -6.49
N ILE A 101 2.02 -8.96 -6.61
CA ILE A 101 1.59 -7.69 -6.01
C ILE A 101 1.21 -8.03 -4.56
N PRO A 102 1.92 -7.50 -3.55
CA PRO A 102 1.55 -7.67 -2.16
C PRO A 102 0.11 -7.22 -1.91
N PHE A 103 -0.57 -7.85 -0.95
CA PHE A 103 -1.99 -7.60 -0.71
C PHE A 103 -2.28 -6.12 -0.41
N GLU A 104 -1.39 -5.45 0.33
CA GLU A 104 -1.53 -4.04 0.67
C GLU A 104 -1.45 -3.07 -0.53
N TYR A 105 -0.92 -3.51 -1.66
CA TYR A 105 -0.84 -2.75 -2.91
C TYR A 105 -1.80 -3.27 -3.99
N CYS A 106 -2.64 -4.25 -3.64
CA CYS A 106 -3.54 -4.85 -4.60
C CYS A 106 -4.72 -3.91 -4.89
N ILE A 107 -4.94 -3.63 -6.18
CA ILE A 107 -6.07 -2.78 -6.65
C ILE A 107 -7.31 -3.59 -7.05
N CYS A 108 -7.26 -4.93 -6.92
CA CYS A 108 -8.40 -5.78 -7.20
C CYS A 108 -9.54 -5.52 -6.21
N ASP A 109 -10.77 -5.56 -6.70
CA ASP A 109 -11.95 -5.32 -5.88
C ASP A 109 -12.33 -6.61 -5.15
N TYR A 110 -11.87 -6.75 -3.92
CA TYR A 110 -12.29 -7.84 -3.06
C TYR A 110 -13.45 -7.40 -2.17
N PRO A 111 -14.55 -8.18 -2.12
CA PRO A 111 -15.66 -7.88 -1.21
C PRO A 111 -15.17 -7.81 0.24
N ARG A 112 -15.58 -6.76 0.94
CA ARG A 112 -15.26 -6.53 2.35
C ARG A 112 -16.49 -6.16 3.15
N THR A 113 -16.53 -6.56 4.41
CA THR A 113 -17.61 -6.29 5.35
C THR A 113 -17.09 -5.53 6.56
N LYS A 114 -17.87 -4.58 7.05
CA LYS A 114 -17.54 -3.88 8.29
C LYS A 114 -17.75 -4.82 9.48
N MET A 115 -16.74 -4.98 10.32
CA MET A 115 -16.86 -5.63 11.62
C MET A 115 -17.22 -4.60 12.71
N PRO A 116 -17.68 -5.04 13.89
CA PRO A 116 -17.81 -4.15 15.04
C PRO A 116 -16.50 -3.43 15.34
N ASP A 117 -16.58 -2.13 15.60
CA ASP A 117 -15.44 -1.35 16.06
C ASP A 117 -14.93 -1.94 17.39
N ASP A 118 -13.63 -1.89 17.63
CA ASP A 118 -12.95 -2.50 18.79
C ASP A 118 -13.14 -4.02 18.93
N SER A 119 -13.46 -4.72 17.84
CA SER A 119 -13.44 -6.19 17.85
C SER A 119 -12.08 -6.71 18.34
N ALA A 120 -12.09 -7.83 19.08
CA ALA A 120 -10.88 -8.46 19.61
C ALA A 120 -9.75 -8.62 18.57
N PRO A 121 -9.98 -9.19 17.36
CA PRO A 121 -8.93 -9.27 16.35
C PRO A 121 -8.46 -7.90 15.85
N GLY A 122 -9.35 -6.90 15.82
CA GLY A 122 -9.00 -5.52 15.45
C GLY A 122 -8.04 -4.89 16.43
N ARG A 123 -8.34 -4.97 17.73
CA ARG A 123 -7.46 -4.41 18.78
C ARG A 123 -6.13 -5.13 18.84
N GLU A 124 -6.13 -6.46 18.79
CA GLU A 124 -4.89 -7.25 18.78
C GLU A 124 -4.01 -6.91 17.55
N ALA A 125 -4.63 -6.72 16.38
CA ALA A 125 -3.92 -6.30 15.17
C ALA A 125 -3.34 -4.88 15.28
N ALA A 126 -4.09 -3.93 15.85
CA ALA A 126 -3.61 -2.57 16.06
C ALA A 126 -2.42 -2.55 17.03
N GLU A 127 -2.50 -3.29 18.13
CA GLU A 127 -1.39 -3.46 19.09
C GLU A 127 -0.17 -4.11 18.45
N LEU A 128 -0.36 -5.14 17.60
CA LEU A 128 0.71 -5.77 16.83
C LEU A 128 1.41 -4.77 15.91
N MET A 129 0.66 -3.90 15.23
CA MET A 129 1.24 -2.89 14.34
C MET A 129 1.98 -1.79 15.12
N VAL A 130 1.44 -1.30 16.23
CA VAL A 130 2.13 -0.33 17.10
C VAL A 130 3.42 -0.93 17.66
N LYS A 131 3.39 -2.20 18.09
CA LYS A 131 4.58 -2.93 18.50
C LYS A 131 5.60 -3.01 17.36
N ASN A 132 5.17 -3.30 16.14
CA ASN A 132 6.05 -3.33 14.98
C ASN A 132 6.68 -1.94 14.70
N MET A 133 5.90 -0.85 14.77
CA MET A 133 6.43 0.52 14.64
C MET A 133 7.53 0.80 15.67
N ASN A 134 7.28 0.48 16.93
CA ASN A 134 8.26 0.68 18.00
C ASN A 134 9.51 -0.19 17.83
N ASN A 135 9.35 -1.43 17.34
CA ASN A 135 10.51 -2.26 17.01
C ASN A 135 11.36 -1.61 15.91
N VAL A 136 10.74 -1.03 14.88
CA VAL A 136 11.47 -0.31 13.82
C VAL A 136 12.17 0.93 14.37
N ILE A 137 11.49 1.73 15.20
CA ILE A 137 12.10 2.89 15.89
C ILE A 137 13.34 2.47 16.69
N ASN A 138 13.26 1.35 17.42
CA ASN A 138 14.33 0.90 18.30
C ASN A 138 15.50 0.21 17.55
N SER A 139 15.23 -0.44 16.43
CA SER A 139 16.23 -1.23 15.70
C SER A 139 16.89 -0.48 14.53
N SER A 140 16.27 0.59 14.04
CA SER A 140 16.83 1.40 12.95
C SER A 140 17.79 2.44 13.50
N ALA A 141 19.02 2.46 12.97
CA ALA A 141 20.09 3.32 13.46
C ALA A 141 19.65 4.80 13.55
N GLY A 142 19.72 5.35 14.76
CA GLY A 142 19.43 6.75 15.06
C GLY A 142 17.96 7.12 15.22
N LEU A 143 16.98 6.28 14.84
CA LEU A 143 15.56 6.67 14.99
C LEU A 143 15.16 6.81 16.46
N SER A 144 15.61 5.90 17.33
CA SER A 144 15.33 5.95 18.76
C SER A 144 15.92 7.18 19.46
N ASP A 145 16.91 7.85 18.85
CA ASP A 145 17.48 9.09 19.37
C ASP A 145 16.54 10.28 19.17
N TYR A 146 15.78 10.29 18.06
CA TYR A 146 14.90 11.40 17.67
C TYR A 146 13.41 11.14 17.93
N CYS A 147 12.95 9.90 17.83
CA CYS A 147 11.53 9.56 17.89
C CYS A 147 11.11 9.10 19.29
N VAL A 148 9.91 9.48 19.71
CA VAL A 148 9.24 9.00 20.92
C VAL A 148 8.55 7.66 20.62
N PRO A 149 8.60 6.66 21.54
CA PRO A 149 7.80 5.44 21.41
C PRO A 149 6.30 5.74 21.32
N LEU A 150 5.60 5.01 20.47
CA LEU A 150 4.17 5.16 20.23
C LEU A 150 3.35 4.20 21.10
N THR A 151 2.13 4.61 21.43
CA THR A 151 1.11 3.78 22.08
C THR A 151 -0.17 3.79 21.26
N LEU A 152 -0.98 2.73 21.35
CA LEU A 152 -2.32 2.74 20.79
C LEU A 152 -3.16 3.77 21.56
N ALA A 153 -3.79 4.70 20.84
CA ALA A 153 -4.60 5.75 21.44
C ALA A 153 -5.91 5.18 22.03
N ASN A 154 -6.49 5.88 22.99
CA ASN A 154 -7.84 5.57 23.48
C ASN A 154 -8.91 6.07 22.49
N ALA A 155 -8.98 5.44 21.32
CA ALA A 155 -9.93 5.73 20.26
C ALA A 155 -10.42 4.41 19.61
N PRO A 156 -11.59 4.42 18.95
CA PRO A 156 -12.11 3.21 18.33
C PRO A 156 -11.20 2.66 17.24
N VAL A 157 -11.01 1.35 17.22
CA VAL A 157 -10.33 0.63 16.14
C VAL A 157 -11.36 0.12 15.13
N ALA A 158 -11.33 0.63 13.91
CA ALA A 158 -12.24 0.21 12.84
C ALA A 158 -11.66 -0.97 12.06
N VAL A 159 -12.51 -1.93 11.69
CA VAL A 159 -12.08 -3.17 11.01
C VAL A 159 -12.98 -3.48 9.82
N GLU A 160 -12.37 -3.70 8.67
CA GLU A 160 -13.01 -4.24 7.47
C GLU A 160 -12.43 -5.64 7.19
N SER A 161 -13.28 -6.67 7.20
CA SER A 161 -12.87 -8.05 6.89
C SER A 161 -13.11 -8.33 5.43
N TYR A 162 -12.11 -8.85 4.75
CA TYR A 162 -12.25 -9.42 3.42
C TYR A 162 -12.83 -10.83 3.50
N LYS A 163 -13.50 -11.28 2.44
CA LYS A 163 -14.07 -12.62 2.36
C LYS A 163 -12.98 -13.67 2.62
N GLU A 164 -13.31 -14.64 3.46
CA GLU A 164 -12.43 -15.76 3.80
C GLU A 164 -12.08 -16.60 2.57
N GLU A 165 -10.80 -16.93 2.43
CA GLU A 165 -10.32 -17.93 1.48
C GLU A 165 -9.71 -19.11 2.26
N GLY A 166 -10.46 -20.21 2.33
CA GLY A 166 -10.04 -21.41 3.05
C GLY A 166 -9.97 -21.19 4.56
N ASN A 167 -8.78 -21.22 5.14
CA ASN A 167 -8.56 -21.04 6.59
C ASN A 167 -7.98 -19.64 6.92
N LEU A 168 -8.03 -18.70 5.98
CA LEU A 168 -7.44 -17.37 6.12
C LEU A 168 -8.51 -16.28 5.95
N ALA A 169 -8.64 -15.43 6.96
CA ALA A 169 -9.32 -14.14 6.85
C ALA A 169 -8.26 -13.04 6.71
N ILE A 170 -8.58 -11.97 5.97
CA ILE A 170 -7.74 -10.77 5.91
C ILE A 170 -8.54 -9.61 6.47
N HIS A 171 -7.92 -8.82 7.34
CA HIS A 171 -8.54 -7.66 7.98
C HIS A 171 -7.74 -6.41 7.66
N LYS A 172 -8.44 -5.38 7.19
CA LYS A 172 -7.93 -4.01 7.19
C LYS A 172 -8.31 -3.35 8.51
N VAL A 173 -7.31 -2.84 9.23
CA VAL A 173 -7.47 -2.27 10.57
C VAL A 173 -7.05 -0.83 10.51
N THR A 174 -7.95 0.08 10.89
CA THR A 174 -7.70 1.52 10.97
C THR A 174 -7.71 1.95 12.43
N TYR A 175 -6.65 2.60 12.89
CA TYR A 175 -6.41 2.89 14.30
C TYR A 175 -5.67 4.21 14.50
N LYS A 176 -5.65 4.68 15.76
CA LYS A 176 -4.95 5.87 16.18
C LYS A 176 -3.80 5.57 17.13
N VAL A 177 -2.73 6.34 17.05
CA VAL A 177 -1.58 6.27 17.97
C VAL A 177 -1.35 7.60 18.67
N GLU A 178 -0.69 7.51 19.82
CA GLU A 178 -0.17 8.63 20.60
C GLU A 178 1.34 8.48 20.81
N PRO A 179 2.10 9.56 20.95
CA PRO A 179 1.70 10.96 20.72
C PRO A 179 1.51 11.31 19.23
N GLY A 180 0.93 12.48 18.94
CA GLY A 180 0.83 13.04 17.58
C GLY A 180 -0.45 12.72 16.79
N ASP A 181 -1.51 12.25 17.46
CA ASP A 181 -2.85 11.93 16.90
C ASP A 181 -2.77 11.17 15.57
N GLY A 182 -2.02 10.08 15.59
CA GLY A 182 -1.62 9.45 14.36
C GLY A 182 -2.56 8.42 13.82
N GLN A 183 -3.12 8.67 12.63
CA GLN A 183 -4.13 7.81 12.03
C GLN A 183 -3.51 6.89 11.00
N PHE A 184 -3.58 5.58 11.24
CA PHE A 184 -2.98 4.58 10.35
C PHE A 184 -4.02 3.58 9.91
N TYR A 185 -3.73 2.91 8.80
CA TYR A 185 -4.32 1.61 8.53
C TYR A 185 -3.25 0.58 8.22
N GLY A 186 -3.61 -0.68 8.27
CA GLY A 186 -2.78 -1.77 7.79
C GLY A 186 -3.59 -3.06 7.62
N TYR A 187 -2.96 -4.08 7.06
CA TYR A 187 -3.58 -5.37 6.82
C TYR A 187 -2.91 -6.46 7.66
N VAL A 188 -3.74 -7.32 8.25
CA VAL A 188 -3.32 -8.57 8.88
C VAL A 188 -4.04 -9.74 8.26
N SER A 189 -3.39 -10.88 8.21
CA SER A 189 -4.07 -12.15 8.00
C SER A 189 -4.35 -12.82 9.34
N GLN A 190 -5.48 -13.50 9.43
CA GLN A 190 -5.91 -14.26 10.59
C GLN A 190 -6.11 -15.71 10.17
N ASN A 191 -5.45 -16.64 10.87
CA ASN A 191 -5.80 -18.04 10.77
C ASN A 191 -7.14 -18.28 11.48
N VAL A 192 -8.18 -18.65 10.73
CA VAL A 192 -9.56 -18.77 11.24
C VAL A 192 -9.68 -19.86 12.31
N LYS A 193 -8.82 -20.89 12.29
CA LYS A 193 -8.86 -21.99 13.26
C LYS A 193 -8.15 -21.66 14.57
N THR A 194 -7.01 -20.99 14.50
CA THR A 194 -6.17 -20.72 15.69
C THR A 194 -6.32 -19.31 16.22
N GLY A 195 -6.97 -18.41 15.48
CA GLY A 195 -7.04 -16.99 15.76
C GLY A 195 -5.74 -16.22 15.51
N LYS A 196 -4.63 -16.91 15.18
CA LYS A 196 -3.30 -16.29 15.05
C LYS A 196 -3.28 -15.22 13.97
N LEU A 197 -2.87 -14.01 14.34
CA LEU A 197 -2.64 -12.90 13.43
C LEU A 197 -1.22 -12.90 12.85
N SER A 198 -1.08 -12.46 11.60
CA SER A 198 0.20 -12.19 10.94
C SER A 198 0.11 -10.87 10.18
N LEU A 199 1.10 -9.99 10.38
CA LEU A 199 1.16 -8.71 9.69
C LEU A 199 1.41 -8.93 8.19
N LEU A 200 0.54 -8.39 7.34
CA LEU A 200 0.73 -8.38 5.88
C LEU A 200 1.36 -7.06 5.41
N SER A 201 0.93 -5.96 6.01
CA SER A 201 1.45 -4.62 5.72
C SER A 201 2.95 -4.51 5.99
N SER A 202 3.74 -4.43 4.90
CA SER A 202 5.17 -4.12 4.98
C SER A 202 5.43 -2.65 5.33
N ARG A 203 4.59 -1.75 4.82
CA ARG A 203 4.51 -0.34 5.22
C ARG A 203 3.24 -0.14 6.03
N LEU A 204 3.25 0.83 6.93
CA LEU A 204 2.08 1.22 7.75
C LEU A 204 1.63 2.62 7.29
N PRO A 205 0.70 2.72 6.31
CA PRO A 205 0.34 3.99 5.73
C PRO A 205 -0.31 4.92 6.75
N ARG A 206 0.25 6.13 6.84
CA ARG A 206 -0.25 7.22 7.67
C ARG A 206 -1.29 8.02 6.87
N LEU A 207 -2.50 8.16 7.41
CA LEU A 207 -3.67 8.79 6.76
C LEU A 207 -3.68 10.32 6.86
N ASN A 208 -3.19 10.88 7.97
CA ASN A 208 -3.10 12.33 8.19
C ASN A 208 -1.65 12.83 8.11
N SER A 209 -1.47 14.13 7.86
CA SER A 209 -0.14 14.73 7.74
C SER A 209 0.68 14.56 9.03
N TYR A 210 1.98 14.31 8.86
CA TYR A 210 2.97 14.17 9.93
C TYR A 210 4.12 15.19 9.80
N ALA A 211 4.03 16.12 8.84
CA ALA A 211 5.12 17.07 8.53
C ALA A 211 5.53 17.94 9.74
N LYS A 212 4.57 18.25 10.64
CA LYS A 212 4.82 19.04 11.85
C LYS A 212 5.40 18.21 13.00
N THR A 213 5.25 16.88 12.97
CA THR A 213 5.61 16.00 14.08
C THR A 213 6.81 15.11 13.78
N ALA A 214 7.24 14.99 12.52
CA ALA A 214 8.31 14.09 12.11
C ALA A 214 9.46 14.80 11.36
N TYR A 215 9.63 16.12 11.55
CA TYR A 215 10.63 16.92 10.84
C TYR A 215 12.09 16.49 11.09
N CYS A 216 12.35 15.79 12.19
CA CYS A 216 13.64 15.21 12.56
C CYS A 216 14.04 13.99 11.71
N VAL A 217 13.12 13.43 10.91
CA VAL A 217 13.37 12.25 10.06
C VAL A 217 13.10 12.60 8.60
N LYS A 218 14.11 12.40 7.73
CA LYS A 218 14.01 12.67 6.29
C LYS A 218 13.44 11.52 5.46
N ASN A 219 13.50 10.29 5.97
CA ASN A 219 12.97 9.14 5.27
C ASN A 219 11.46 9.05 5.53
N ASP A 220 10.65 9.15 4.48
CA ASP A 220 9.19 9.21 4.59
C ASP A 220 8.57 7.95 5.23
N ASP A 221 9.19 6.77 5.07
CA ASP A 221 8.70 5.54 5.71
C ASP A 221 8.78 5.61 7.22
N PHE A 222 9.91 6.11 7.72
CA PHE A 222 10.14 6.26 9.15
C PHE A 222 9.46 7.51 9.71
N ALA A 223 9.42 8.59 8.93
CA ALA A 223 8.75 9.83 9.32
C ALA A 223 7.25 9.62 9.55
N ALA A 224 6.61 8.70 8.82
CA ALA A 224 5.19 8.40 8.95
C ALA A 224 4.75 8.04 10.39
N PHE A 225 5.64 7.38 11.16
CA PHE A 225 5.41 6.97 12.55
C PHE A 225 6.49 7.50 13.51
N CYS A 226 7.24 8.52 13.14
CA CYS A 226 8.11 9.23 14.06
C CYS A 226 7.36 10.41 14.70
N TYR A 227 7.52 10.55 16.01
CA TYR A 227 7.17 11.76 16.74
C TYR A 227 8.43 12.34 17.38
N CYS A 228 8.88 13.50 16.91
CA CYS A 228 10.16 14.08 17.31
C CYS A 228 10.15 14.47 18.80
N LYS A 229 11.22 14.11 19.53
CA LYS A 229 11.37 14.37 20.97
C LYS A 229 11.47 15.86 21.32
N ASP A 230 11.94 16.67 20.40
CA ASP A 230 12.14 18.12 20.54
C ASP A 230 10.91 18.94 20.11
N ILE A 231 9.74 18.30 19.93
CA ILE A 231 8.48 19.02 19.71
C ILE A 231 8.14 19.84 20.96
N ASP A 232 8.26 21.15 20.81
CA ASP A 232 7.86 22.11 21.82
C ASP A 232 6.33 22.26 21.85
N ALA A 233 5.73 22.28 23.05
CA ALA A 233 4.28 22.30 23.25
C ALA A 233 3.61 23.54 22.60
N THR A 234 4.38 24.58 22.34
CA THR A 234 3.98 25.83 21.67
C THR A 234 3.77 25.70 20.16
N THR A 235 4.28 24.63 19.53
CA THR A 235 4.17 24.39 18.08
C THR A 235 3.06 23.40 17.70
N MET A 236 2.40 22.79 18.70
CA MET A 236 1.34 21.82 18.45
C MET A 236 0.09 22.50 17.87
N PRO A 237 -0.47 22.02 16.75
CA PRO A 237 -1.81 22.43 16.36
C PRO A 237 -2.80 22.04 17.47
N PRO A 238 -3.83 22.86 17.75
CA PRO A 238 -4.82 22.53 18.76
C PRO A 238 -5.44 21.16 18.46
N ALA A 239 -5.63 20.35 19.50
CA ALA A 239 -6.29 19.07 19.40
C ALA A 239 -7.64 19.27 18.69
N THR A 240 -7.76 18.81 17.46
CA THR A 240 -9.03 18.91 16.73
C THR A 240 -10.04 18.04 17.46
N THR A 241 -11.04 18.69 18.04
CA THR A 241 -12.18 18.03 18.68
C THR A 241 -12.75 17.01 17.72
N ALA A 242 -12.81 15.76 18.17
CA ALA A 242 -13.37 14.64 17.45
C ALA A 242 -14.75 15.01 16.87
N SER A 243 -14.82 15.23 15.56
CA SER A 243 -16.06 15.30 14.82
C SER A 243 -15.99 14.28 13.69
N SER A 244 -16.63 13.14 13.96
CA SER A 244 -17.03 12.08 13.03
C SER A 244 -16.08 11.77 11.86
N PHE A 245 -14.97 11.09 12.12
CA PHE A 245 -14.15 10.52 11.04
C PHE A 245 -14.62 9.11 10.63
N ILE A 246 -15.08 8.30 11.59
CA ILE A 246 -15.56 6.94 11.33
C ILE A 246 -16.79 6.94 10.42
N GLY A 247 -17.63 7.97 10.49
CA GLY A 247 -18.85 8.09 9.66
C GLY A 247 -18.60 8.40 8.18
N LYS A 248 -17.38 8.81 7.78
CA LYS A 248 -17.06 9.15 6.37
C LYS A 248 -16.18 8.14 5.66
N LEU A 249 -15.59 7.18 6.38
CA LEU A 249 -14.81 6.07 5.82
C LEU A 249 -15.70 4.90 5.32
N LEU A 250 -17.02 4.99 5.56
CA LEU A 250 -17.99 3.90 5.39
C LEU A 250 -19.14 4.25 4.44
N GLY A 251 -19.01 5.34 3.69
CA GLY A 251 -20.00 5.78 2.68
C GLY A 251 -19.57 5.42 1.27
#